data_AF-A0A6I9N5T1-F1
#
_entry.id   AF-A0A6I9N5T1-F1
#
_cell.length_a   1.000
_cell.length_b   1.000
_cell.length_c   1.000
_cell.angle_alpha   90.00
_cell.angle_beta   90.00
_cell.angle_gamma   90.00
#
_symmetry.space_group_name_H-M   'P 1'
#
loop_
_entity.id
_entity.type
_entity.pdbx_description
1 polymer ?
#
loop_
_entity_poly.entity_id
_entity_poly.type
_entity_poly.pdbx_seq_one_letter_code
_entity_poly.pdbx_strand_id
1 'polypeptide(L)'
;LLIKNGNSIDAAALYDSYQVEYLPNEGLLSTSRSLFVELITDATGTSTGIAIRYQAFAAGHCYEPFVKYGNLTSSDNSWAVGALVEFACDPGYTLEQGSVTIECMDPNNPQWNETEPACRAVCSGEITDSAGVVLSPNWPEAYDKGQDCIWGIHVEEDKRIMVDIQVYVTFDPPSRAQPFD
;
A
#
# COMPACT_ATOMS: atom_id res chain seq x y z
N LEU A 1 5.37 5.91 -17.58
CA LEU A 1 4.66 6.83 -16.67
C LEU A 1 5.43 8.13 -16.60
N LEU A 2 4.77 9.25 -16.85
CA LEU A 2 5.36 10.58 -16.80
C LEU A 2 4.48 11.46 -15.91
N ILE A 3 5.07 12.13 -14.93
CA ILE A 3 4.39 13.02 -13.99
C ILE A 3 5.03 14.40 -14.11
N LYS A 4 4.22 15.43 -14.41
CA LYS A 4 4.70 16.78 -14.73
C LYS A 4 4.07 17.82 -13.80
N ASN A 5 4.88 18.77 -13.34
CA ASN A 5 4.44 19.84 -12.44
C ASN A 5 4.13 21.11 -13.20
N GLY A 6 2.98 21.73 -12.94
CA GLY A 6 2.61 23.01 -13.52
C GLY A 6 1.26 22.98 -14.22
N ASN A 7 1.01 24.00 -15.04
CA ASN A 7 -0.32 24.26 -15.61
C ASN A 7 -0.46 23.80 -17.07
N SER A 8 0.52 23.07 -17.61
CA SER A 8 0.52 22.55 -18.99
C SER A 8 1.16 21.16 -19.06
N ILE A 9 0.79 20.39 -20.10
CA ILE A 9 1.38 19.10 -20.45
C ILE A 9 2.85 19.20 -20.91
N ASP A 10 3.30 20.40 -21.27
CA ASP A 10 4.69 20.67 -21.67
C ASP A 10 5.60 21.06 -20.49
N ALA A 11 5.07 21.04 -19.27
CA ALA A 11 5.82 21.43 -18.09
C ALA A 11 6.88 20.38 -17.69
N ALA A 12 7.85 20.79 -16.88
CA ALA A 12 8.95 19.93 -16.46
C ALA A 12 8.43 18.68 -15.71
N ALA A 13 9.04 17.54 -16.01
CA ALA A 13 8.73 16.28 -15.35
C ALA A 13 9.22 16.29 -13.89
N LEU A 14 8.34 15.96 -12.94
CA LEU A 14 8.70 15.56 -11.58
C LEU A 14 9.23 14.13 -11.55
N TYR A 15 8.68 13.28 -12.42
CA TYR A 15 9.06 11.88 -12.54
C TYR A 15 8.88 11.43 -13.99
N ASP A 16 9.88 10.72 -14.50
CA ASP A 16 9.89 10.13 -15.84
C ASP A 16 10.43 8.70 -15.74
N SER A 17 9.55 7.72 -15.95
CA SER A 17 9.93 6.29 -15.89
C SER A 17 10.92 5.86 -16.98
N TYR A 18 11.11 6.68 -18.03
CA TYR A 18 12.14 6.41 -19.05
C TYR A 18 13.53 6.84 -18.61
N GLN A 19 13.61 7.75 -17.63
CA GLN A 19 14.87 8.28 -17.10
C GLN A 19 15.22 7.70 -15.74
N VAL A 20 14.21 7.32 -14.96
CA VAL A 20 14.36 6.84 -13.58
C VAL A 20 13.62 5.51 -13.42
N GLU A 21 14.36 4.49 -12.99
CA GLU A 21 13.86 3.13 -12.84
C GLU A 21 12.95 2.96 -11.60
N TYR A 22 13.21 3.70 -10.53
CA TYR A 22 12.51 3.56 -9.24
C TYR A 22 11.66 4.79 -8.90
N LEU A 23 10.52 4.55 -8.25
CA LEU A 23 9.71 5.62 -7.67
C LEU A 23 10.36 6.13 -6.37
N PRO A 24 10.32 7.44 -6.08
CA PRO A 24 10.80 7.97 -4.82
C PRO A 24 9.92 7.48 -3.66
N ASN A 25 10.56 6.98 -2.59
CA ASN A 25 9.88 6.44 -1.41
C ASN A 25 9.02 7.50 -0.70
N GLU A 26 9.50 8.76 -0.65
CA GLU A 26 8.79 9.91 -0.06
C GLU A 26 7.65 10.46 -0.94
N GLY A 27 7.43 9.87 -2.12
CA GLY A 27 6.45 10.35 -3.09
C GLY A 27 6.91 11.56 -3.91
N LEU A 28 5.95 12.21 -4.60
CA LEU A 28 6.19 13.33 -5.50
C LEU A 28 5.36 14.54 -5.08
N LEU A 29 6.03 15.66 -4.80
CA LEU A 29 5.38 16.90 -4.42
C LEU A 29 5.30 17.87 -5.60
N SER A 30 4.08 18.35 -5.86
CA SER A 30 3.84 19.44 -6.80
C SER A 30 4.19 20.79 -6.16
N THR A 31 4.86 21.67 -6.90
CA THR A 31 5.06 23.07 -6.49
C THR A 31 3.98 24.00 -7.06
N SER A 32 3.10 23.49 -7.93
CA SER A 32 1.94 24.20 -8.47
C SER A 32 0.62 23.60 -7.96
N ARG A 33 -0.48 24.31 -8.25
CA ARG A 33 -1.87 23.86 -8.02
C ARG A 33 -2.33 22.80 -9.03
N SER A 34 -1.50 22.47 -10.02
CA SER A 34 -1.82 21.54 -11.10
C SER A 34 -0.64 20.62 -11.36
N LEU A 35 -0.96 19.37 -11.67
CA LEU A 35 -0.03 18.31 -11.99
C LEU A 35 -0.69 17.43 -13.06
N PHE A 36 0.12 16.94 -14.00
CA PHE A 36 -0.34 16.10 -15.10
C PHE A 36 0.31 14.72 -14.99
N VAL A 37 -0.52 13.69 -15.15
CA VAL A 37 -0.08 12.29 -15.19
C VAL A 37 -0.34 11.75 -16.58
N GLU A 38 0.69 11.22 -17.21
CA GLU A 38 0.65 10.66 -18.55
C GLU A 38 1.11 9.20 -18.50
N LEU A 39 0.20 8.30 -18.88
CA LEU A 39 0.46 6.86 -19.00
C LEU A 39 0.42 6.48 -20.48
N ILE A 40 1.56 6.04 -20.99
CA ILE A 40 1.72 5.55 -22.36
C ILE A 40 2.10 4.08 -22.29
N THR A 41 1.46 3.26 -23.12
CA THR A 41 1.79 1.84 -23.29
C THR A 41 1.86 1.53 -24.78
N ASP A 42 2.92 0.86 -25.20
CA ASP A 42 3.13 0.33 -26.55
C ASP A 42 3.08 -1.21 -26.58
N ALA A 43 2.89 -1.84 -25.41
CA ALA A 43 3.03 -3.27 -25.24
C ALA A 43 1.80 -4.05 -25.70
N THR A 44 2.01 -5.01 -26.61
CA THR A 44 1.06 -6.10 -26.88
C THR A 44 1.21 -7.19 -25.80
N GLY A 45 0.61 -6.99 -24.63
CA GLY A 45 0.67 -7.94 -23.51
C GLY A 45 0.05 -7.39 -22.22
N THR A 46 -0.01 -8.21 -21.16
CA THR A 46 -0.38 -7.77 -19.80
C THR A 46 0.86 -7.28 -19.05
N SER A 47 0.86 -6.02 -18.65
CA SER A 47 1.87 -5.42 -17.76
C SER A 47 1.29 -5.24 -16.35
N THR A 48 2.14 -5.15 -15.34
CA THR A 48 1.75 -4.70 -14.00
C THR A 48 1.07 -3.33 -14.12
N GLY A 49 -0.18 -3.23 -13.65
CA GLY A 49 -0.93 -1.99 -13.65
C GLY A 49 -0.34 -0.95 -12.69
N ILE A 50 -0.92 0.26 -12.71
CA ILE A 50 -0.55 1.32 -11.77
C ILE A 50 -1.78 1.80 -10.99
N ALA A 51 -1.61 2.02 -9.69
CA ALA A 51 -2.57 2.71 -8.85
C ALA A 51 -1.93 4.01 -8.35
N ILE A 52 -2.57 5.14 -8.60
CA ILE A 52 -2.08 6.47 -8.22
C ILE A 52 -3.04 7.08 -7.21
N ARG A 53 -2.53 7.37 -6.01
CA ARG A 53 -3.22 8.17 -4.99
C ARG A 53 -2.70 9.60 -5.07
N TYR A 54 -3.59 10.57 -5.00
CA TYR A 54 -3.23 12.00 -4.95
C TYR A 54 -4.06 12.71 -3.88
N GLN A 55 -3.49 13.75 -3.29
CA GLN A 55 -4.16 14.58 -2.30
C GLN A 55 -3.56 15.98 -2.31
N ALA A 56 -4.43 16.99 -2.15
CA ALA A 56 -4.02 18.36 -1.89
C ALA A 56 -4.01 18.60 -0.38
N PHE A 57 -3.02 19.35 0.12
CA PHE A 57 -2.90 19.73 1.52
C PHE A 57 -2.62 21.23 1.64
N ALA A 58 -2.95 21.81 2.79
CA ALA A 58 -2.78 23.23 3.05
C ALA A 58 -1.30 23.56 3.31
N ALA A 59 -0.90 24.80 3.00
CA ALA A 59 0.42 25.28 3.39
C ALA A 59 0.61 25.17 4.91
N GLY A 60 1.80 24.79 5.36
CA GLY A 60 2.08 24.60 6.79
C GLY A 60 1.65 23.23 7.36
N HIS A 61 1.14 22.32 6.52
CA HIS A 61 0.67 20.99 6.94
C HIS A 61 1.31 19.91 6.07
N CYS A 62 1.47 18.72 6.64
CA CYS A 62 1.85 17.54 5.88
C CYS A 62 0.64 16.95 5.14
N TYR A 63 0.89 16.08 4.17
CA TYR A 63 -0.18 15.33 3.52
C TYR A 63 -0.82 14.33 4.48
N GLU A 64 -2.10 14.02 4.32
CA GLU A 64 -2.77 13.00 5.13
C GLU A 64 -2.16 11.62 4.85
N PRO A 65 -1.63 10.93 5.88
CA PRO A 65 -1.02 9.63 5.68
C PRO A 65 -2.04 8.56 5.30
N PHE A 66 -1.56 7.47 4.71
CA PHE A 66 -2.41 6.35 4.34
C PHE A 66 -1.72 5.02 4.54
N VAL A 67 -2.50 4.06 5.02
CA VAL A 67 -2.13 2.66 5.10
C VAL A 67 -3.23 1.82 4.46
N LYS A 68 -2.86 0.98 3.49
CA LYS A 68 -3.78 -0.01 2.90
C LYS A 68 -3.82 -1.23 3.82
N TYR A 69 -5.00 -1.76 4.12
CA TYR A 69 -5.18 -2.91 5.01
C TYR A 69 -4.62 -2.67 6.41
N GLY A 70 -4.93 -1.49 6.95
CA GLY A 70 -4.57 -1.09 8.29
C GLY A 70 -5.35 0.13 8.73
N ASN A 71 -5.07 0.56 9.94
CA ASN A 71 -5.59 1.75 10.56
C ASN A 71 -4.44 2.68 10.98
N LEU A 72 -4.77 3.96 11.12
CA LEU A 72 -3.87 4.96 11.68
C LEU A 72 -4.57 5.70 12.81
N THR A 73 -3.77 6.20 13.75
CA THR A 73 -4.20 7.11 14.81
C THR A 73 -3.30 8.32 14.80
N SER A 74 -3.87 9.51 15.01
CA SER A 74 -3.13 10.78 14.94
C SER A 74 -3.27 11.55 16.23
N SER A 75 -2.20 12.24 16.63
CA SER A 75 -2.24 13.24 17.70
C SER A 75 -2.97 14.52 17.27
N ASP A 76 -2.99 14.83 15.97
CA ASP A 76 -3.64 16.00 15.39
C ASP A 76 -4.15 15.70 13.96
N ASN A 77 -5.47 15.70 13.80
CA ASN A 77 -6.14 15.41 12.53
C ASN A 77 -6.03 16.56 11.51
N SER A 78 -5.45 17.70 11.88
CA SER A 78 -5.09 18.75 10.92
C SER A 78 -3.77 18.48 10.20
N TRP A 79 -2.95 17.53 10.70
CA TRP A 79 -1.64 17.19 10.15
C TRP A 79 -0.64 18.37 10.16
N ALA A 80 -0.77 19.26 11.14
CA ALA A 80 0.15 20.36 11.34
C ALA A 80 1.55 19.87 11.75
N VAL A 81 2.56 20.73 11.60
CA VAL A 81 3.93 20.45 12.07
C VAL A 81 3.93 20.06 13.55
N GLY A 82 4.57 18.94 13.88
CA GLY A 82 4.56 18.28 15.18
C GLY A 82 3.47 17.23 15.36
N ALA A 83 2.58 17.01 14.38
CA ALA A 83 1.63 15.91 14.41
C ALA A 83 2.35 14.56 14.35
N LEU A 84 1.94 13.63 15.19
CA LEU A 84 2.42 12.25 15.24
C LEU A 84 1.33 11.29 14.76
N VAL A 85 1.72 10.32 13.94
CA VAL A 85 0.80 9.32 13.38
C VAL A 85 1.36 7.94 13.63
N GLU A 86 0.55 7.09 14.25
CA GLU A 86 0.86 5.70 14.55
C GLU A 86 0.01 4.77 13.69
N PHE A 87 0.65 3.78 13.08
CA PHE A 87 0.03 2.82 12.18
C PHE A 87 -0.10 1.44 12.81
N ALA A 88 -1.17 0.75 12.47
CA ALA A 88 -1.36 -0.67 12.76
C ALA A 88 -1.96 -1.36 11.54
N CYS A 89 -1.55 -2.60 11.28
CA CYS A 89 -2.12 -3.40 10.21
C CYS A 89 -3.41 -4.09 10.66
N ASP A 90 -4.33 -4.30 9.72
CA ASP A 90 -5.55 -5.06 9.97
C ASP A 90 -5.20 -6.53 10.30
N PRO A 91 -6.06 -7.26 11.04
CA PRO A 91 -5.80 -8.65 11.38
C PRO A 91 -5.46 -9.52 10.15
N GLY A 92 -4.34 -10.24 10.21
CA GLY A 92 -3.83 -11.09 9.13
C GLY A 92 -2.91 -10.38 8.13
N TYR A 93 -2.70 -9.08 8.29
CA TYR A 93 -1.66 -8.33 7.60
C TYR A 93 -0.50 -8.01 8.55
N THR A 94 0.71 -7.96 7.99
CA THR A 94 1.95 -7.66 8.71
C THR A 94 2.64 -6.45 8.09
N LEU A 95 3.30 -5.64 8.92
CA LEU A 95 4.11 -4.50 8.49
C LEU A 95 5.44 -5.00 7.92
N GLU A 96 5.65 -4.77 6.62
CA GLU A 96 6.84 -5.25 5.91
C GLU A 96 7.82 -4.11 5.53
N GLN A 97 7.33 -2.87 5.46
CA GLN A 97 8.08 -1.69 5.01
C GLN A 97 7.61 -0.44 5.75
N GLY A 98 8.44 0.60 5.79
CA GLY A 98 8.12 1.91 6.39
C GLY A 98 8.17 1.92 7.92
N SER A 99 7.66 3.00 8.51
CA SER A 99 7.68 3.21 9.96
C SER A 99 6.34 2.92 10.62
N VAL A 100 6.37 2.43 11.86
CA VAL A 100 5.17 2.31 12.70
C VAL A 100 4.69 3.69 13.15
N THR A 101 5.59 4.67 13.23
CA THR A 101 5.27 6.02 13.70
C THR A 101 5.98 7.07 12.86
N ILE A 102 5.26 8.08 12.40
CA ILE A 102 5.81 9.21 11.64
C ILE A 102 5.44 10.55 12.29
N GLU A 103 6.28 11.56 12.09
CA GLU A 103 6.11 12.92 12.60
C GLU A 103 6.17 13.94 11.47
N CYS A 104 5.24 14.90 11.46
CA CYS A 104 5.24 16.00 10.52
C CYS A 104 6.31 17.01 10.94
N MET A 105 7.44 17.02 10.25
CA MET A 105 8.59 17.87 10.53
C MET A 105 8.70 19.03 9.53
N ASP A 106 9.67 19.92 9.77
CA ASP A 106 10.00 21.10 8.96
C ASP A 106 8.91 22.20 8.91
N PRO A 107 9.08 23.30 9.67
CA PRO A 107 8.17 24.44 9.64
C PRO A 107 8.10 25.20 8.31
N ASN A 108 9.14 25.14 7.48
CA ASN A 108 9.23 25.88 6.22
C ASN A 108 8.74 25.06 5.02
N ASN A 109 8.97 23.74 5.06
CA ASN A 109 8.50 22.79 4.06
C ASN A 109 7.98 21.51 4.73
N PRO A 110 6.76 21.55 5.31
CA PRO A 110 6.21 20.45 6.09
C PRO A 110 6.23 19.12 5.36
N GLN A 111 6.93 18.15 5.93
CA GLN A 111 7.08 16.79 5.40
C GLN A 111 7.15 15.77 6.54
N TRP A 112 6.67 14.55 6.28
CA TRP A 112 6.88 13.44 7.20
C TRP A 112 8.36 13.07 7.24
N ASN A 113 8.84 12.66 8.42
CA ASN A 113 10.24 12.28 8.63
C ASN A 113 10.59 10.88 8.11
N GLU A 114 9.59 10.00 7.99
CA GLU A 114 9.70 8.63 7.50
C GLU A 114 8.45 8.29 6.67
N THR A 115 8.54 7.23 5.86
CA THR A 115 7.47 6.81 4.96
C THR A 115 6.41 5.96 5.66
N GLU A 116 5.17 6.05 5.18
CA GLU A 116 4.08 5.19 5.65
C GLU A 116 4.39 3.70 5.44
N PRO A 117 3.86 2.82 6.31
CA PRO A 117 4.13 1.41 6.21
C PRO A 117 3.28 0.69 5.17
N ALA A 118 3.79 -0.45 4.70
CA ALA A 118 3.05 -1.38 3.85
C ALA A 118 2.60 -2.60 4.63
N CYS A 119 1.28 -2.75 4.80
CA CYS A 119 0.66 -3.93 5.39
C CYS A 119 0.40 -4.99 4.31
N ARG A 120 0.94 -6.20 4.48
CA ARG A 120 0.83 -7.32 3.52
C ARG A 120 0.50 -8.63 4.21
N ALA A 121 -0.28 -9.47 3.54
CA ALA A 121 -0.49 -10.85 3.96
C ALA A 121 0.80 -11.66 3.69
N VAL A 122 1.33 -12.29 4.75
CA VAL A 122 2.60 -13.04 4.68
C VAL A 122 2.34 -14.52 4.45
N CYS A 123 3.11 -15.13 3.56
CA CYS A 123 2.95 -16.53 3.13
C CYS A 123 3.30 -17.56 4.20
N SER A 124 4.27 -17.30 5.06
CA SER A 124 4.72 -18.28 6.04
C SER A 124 5.16 -17.61 7.34
N GLY A 125 5.03 -18.32 8.45
CA GLY A 125 5.47 -17.81 9.75
C GLY A 125 4.89 -18.56 10.93
N GLU A 126 5.36 -18.18 12.11
CA GLU A 126 4.88 -18.73 13.39
C GLU A 126 3.97 -17.71 14.07
N ILE A 127 2.78 -18.16 14.45
CA ILE A 127 1.75 -17.36 15.11
C ILE A 127 1.61 -17.89 16.53
N THR A 128 1.87 -17.01 17.50
CA THR A 128 1.81 -17.35 18.93
C THR A 128 0.64 -16.70 19.66
N ASP A 129 -0.08 -15.81 18.98
CA ASP A 129 -1.25 -15.14 19.52
C ASP A 129 -2.40 -16.13 19.75
N SER A 130 -3.16 -15.91 20.82
CA SER A 130 -4.30 -16.78 21.16
C SER A 130 -5.47 -16.70 20.17
N ALA A 131 -5.50 -15.68 19.32
CA ALA A 131 -6.47 -15.48 18.27
C ALA A 131 -5.87 -14.59 17.17
N GLY A 132 -6.24 -14.83 15.92
CA GLY A 132 -5.75 -14.07 14.78
C GLY A 132 -6.42 -14.50 13.48
N VAL A 133 -6.02 -13.88 12.39
CA VAL A 133 -6.46 -14.21 11.02
C VAL A 133 -5.23 -14.56 10.19
N VAL A 134 -5.34 -15.58 9.36
CA VAL A 134 -4.32 -15.92 8.35
C VAL A 134 -4.93 -15.70 6.99
N LEU A 135 -4.22 -14.94 6.15
CA LEU A 135 -4.66 -14.57 4.81
C LEU A 135 -3.74 -15.22 3.78
N SER A 136 -4.29 -15.61 2.63
CA SER A 136 -3.45 -15.98 1.50
C SER A 136 -2.60 -14.78 1.07
N PRO A 137 -1.36 -14.98 0.59
CA PRO A 137 -0.59 -13.90 0.01
C PRO A 137 -1.35 -13.14 -1.07
N ASN A 138 -1.08 -11.83 -1.13
CA ASN A 138 -1.76 -10.86 -1.97
C ASN A 138 -3.26 -10.66 -1.65
N TRP A 139 -3.82 -11.25 -0.59
CA TRP A 139 -5.23 -11.04 -0.26
C TRP A 139 -5.62 -9.55 -0.21
N PRO A 140 -6.76 -9.15 -0.82
CA PRO A 140 -7.81 -9.93 -1.48
C PRO A 140 -7.57 -10.13 -2.99
N GLU A 141 -6.40 -9.77 -3.51
CA GLU A 141 -6.00 -10.07 -4.87
C GLU A 141 -5.67 -11.57 -5.01
N ALA A 142 -5.58 -12.05 -6.26
CA ALA A 142 -5.36 -13.46 -6.53
C ALA A 142 -3.99 -13.92 -6.00
N TYR A 143 -3.99 -15.08 -5.36
CA TYR A 143 -2.78 -15.76 -4.92
C TYR A 143 -1.96 -16.25 -6.12
N ASP A 144 -0.65 -16.03 -6.10
CA ASP A 144 0.24 -16.36 -7.20
C ASP A 144 0.38 -17.88 -7.40
N LYS A 145 0.67 -18.31 -8.64
CA LYS A 145 0.90 -19.73 -8.95
C LYS A 145 2.25 -20.19 -8.41
N GLY A 146 2.27 -21.40 -7.83
CA GLY A 146 3.51 -22.07 -7.44
C GLY A 146 4.10 -21.64 -6.09
N GLN A 147 3.33 -20.96 -5.25
CA GLN A 147 3.71 -20.64 -3.88
C GLN A 147 3.23 -21.73 -2.91
N ASP A 148 4.11 -22.19 -2.01
CA ASP A 148 3.85 -23.20 -0.97
C ASP A 148 4.01 -22.56 0.41
N CYS A 149 2.89 -22.11 0.97
CA CYS A 149 2.79 -21.33 2.20
C CYS A 149 2.51 -22.21 3.42
N ILE A 150 3.24 -22.00 4.52
CA ILE A 150 3.09 -22.76 5.76
C ILE A 150 3.06 -21.81 6.96
N TRP A 151 1.95 -21.84 7.70
CA TRP A 151 1.81 -21.13 8.98
C TRP A 151 1.74 -22.13 10.14
N GLY A 152 2.62 -21.98 11.12
CA GLY A 152 2.55 -22.68 12.39
C GLY A 152 1.77 -21.86 13.41
N ILE A 153 0.70 -22.43 13.99
CA ILE A 153 -0.07 -21.76 15.04
C ILE A 153 0.22 -22.48 16.36
N HIS A 154 0.81 -21.76 17.31
CA HIS A 154 1.23 -22.25 18.62
C HIS A 154 0.44 -21.54 19.72
N VAL A 155 -0.15 -22.31 20.63
CA VAL A 155 -0.84 -21.82 21.82
C VAL A 155 -0.27 -22.47 23.07
N GLU A 156 -0.53 -21.88 24.24
CA GLU A 156 -0.12 -22.45 25.54
C GLU A 156 -0.61 -23.90 25.73
N GLU A 157 0.11 -24.68 26.53
CA GLU A 157 -0.07 -26.15 26.66
C GLU A 157 -1.48 -26.60 27.11
N ASP A 158 -2.23 -25.72 27.76
CA ASP A 158 -3.59 -25.96 28.25
C ASP A 158 -4.70 -25.53 27.27
N LYS A 159 -4.33 -24.98 26.10
CA LYS A 159 -5.26 -24.45 25.10
C LYS A 159 -5.44 -25.40 23.91
N ARG A 160 -6.53 -25.19 23.16
CA ARG A 160 -6.83 -25.88 21.89
C ARG A 160 -7.20 -24.86 20.83
N ILE A 161 -6.88 -25.17 19.58
CA ILE A 161 -7.11 -24.28 18.44
C ILE A 161 -8.43 -24.67 17.76
N MET A 162 -9.32 -23.70 17.55
CA MET A 162 -10.51 -23.80 16.70
C MET A 162 -10.26 -22.94 15.46
N VAL A 163 -10.53 -23.48 14.27
CA VAL A 163 -10.33 -22.78 13.00
C VAL A 163 -11.67 -22.64 12.28
N ASP A 164 -12.00 -21.42 11.88
CA ASP A 164 -13.10 -21.10 10.95
C ASP A 164 -12.51 -20.77 9.58
N ILE A 165 -13.03 -21.37 8.51
CA ILE A 165 -12.50 -21.21 7.16
C ILE A 165 -13.52 -20.47 6.30
N GLN A 166 -13.12 -19.31 5.78
CA GLN A 166 -13.93 -18.51 4.86
C GLN A 166 -13.23 -18.46 3.50
N VAL A 167 -13.90 -18.99 2.47
CA VAL A 167 -13.38 -19.04 1.10
C VAL A 167 -14.06 -17.95 0.29
N TYR A 168 -13.27 -17.02 -0.26
CA TYR A 168 -13.78 -16.03 -1.22
C TYR A 168 -13.14 -16.28 -2.57
N VAL A 169 -13.97 -16.47 -3.58
CA VAL A 169 -13.54 -16.67 -4.96
C VAL A 169 -13.68 -15.33 -5.66
N THR A 170 -12.57 -14.65 -5.95
CA THR A 170 -12.58 -13.53 -6.88
C THR A 170 -12.96 -14.11 -8.24
N PHE A 171 -14.18 -13.85 -8.72
CA PHE A 171 -14.61 -14.31 -10.04
C PHE A 171 -13.68 -13.72 -11.10
N ASP A 172 -12.76 -14.54 -11.62
CA ASP A 172 -12.22 -14.34 -12.95
C ASP A 172 -13.40 -14.56 -13.91
N PRO A 173 -13.82 -13.56 -14.72
CA PRO A 173 -14.88 -13.79 -15.69
C PRO A 173 -14.46 -14.98 -16.55
N PRO A 174 -15.29 -16.04 -16.66
CA PRO A 174 -14.87 -17.26 -17.33
C PRO A 174 -14.53 -16.94 -18.79
N SER A 175 -13.24 -16.94 -19.12
CA SER A 175 -12.79 -16.98 -20.50
C SER A 175 -13.23 -18.32 -21.07
N ARG A 176 -14.38 -18.30 -21.75
CA ARG A 176 -14.96 -19.36 -22.58
C ARG A 176 -15.11 -20.73 -21.89
N ALA A 177 -16.37 -21.01 -21.54
CA ALA A 177 -16.88 -22.37 -21.57
C ALA A 177 -16.58 -23.01 -22.95
N GLN A 178 -15.79 -24.07 -22.97
CA GLN A 178 -15.92 -25.13 -23.96
C GLN A 178 -16.46 -26.36 -23.24
N PRO A 179 -17.57 -26.95 -23.71
CA PRO A 179 -17.99 -28.26 -23.23
C PRO A 179 -16.93 -29.28 -23.64
N PHE A 180 -16.52 -30.13 -22.70
CA PHE A 180 -15.94 -31.42 -23.06
C PHE A 180 -17.11 -32.31 -23.52
N ASP A 181 -17.18 -32.58 -24.83
CA ASP A 181 -17.74 -33.82 -25.36
C ASP A 181 -16.63 -34.87 -25.43
#